data_AF-A0A7Y2HEE1-F1
#
_entry.id   AF-A0A7Y2HEE1-F1
#
_cell.length_a   1.000
_cell.length_b   1.000
_cell.length_c   1.000
_cell.angle_alpha   90.00
_cell.angle_beta   90.00
_cell.angle_gamma   90.00
#
_symmetry.space_group_name_H-M   'P 1'
#
loop_
_entity.id
_entity.type
_entity.pdbx_description
1 polymer ?
#
loop_
_entity_poly.entity_id
_entity_poly.type
_entity_poly.pdbx_seq_one_letter_code
_entity_poly.pdbx_strand_id
1 'polypeptide(L)'
;MALSFMGIGIVPKTMDVNIEDYNHVILCGPIWSGTLISPLRGFLGKYRSKIKSLTFVTCCGSIDEDKDGRFGYNRIFNKVKKLMGSKMKYCEAFPISLTLTEDKRKDEKAVLELRLTEKNFKDEIKERFNRFISSFTSRSSMHSKAEMVH
;
A
#
# COMPACT_ATOMS: atom_id res chain seq x y z
N MET A 1 17.97 0.25 -11.91
CA MET A 1 16.70 0.99 -12.04
C MET A 1 15.95 0.67 -13.35
N ALA A 2 16.63 0.36 -14.47
CA ALA A 2 15.99 0.12 -15.77
C ALA A 2 15.13 -1.16 -15.89
N LEU A 3 15.51 -2.27 -15.23
CA LEU A 3 14.82 -3.56 -15.36
C LEU A 3 13.37 -3.57 -14.84
N SER A 4 13.05 -2.75 -13.85
CA SER A 4 11.71 -2.67 -13.24
C SER A 4 10.65 -2.10 -14.18
N PHE A 5 11.06 -1.34 -15.20
CA PHE A 5 10.18 -0.70 -16.18
C PHE A 5 9.95 -1.55 -17.44
N MET A 6 10.86 -2.47 -17.78
CA MET A 6 10.81 -3.27 -19.02
C MET A 6 9.89 -4.49 -18.95
N GLY A 7 9.10 -4.65 -17.88
CA GLY A 7 8.16 -5.79 -17.75
C GLY A 7 8.83 -7.15 -17.50
N ILE A 8 10.16 -7.21 -17.42
CA ILE A 8 10.89 -8.39 -16.97
C ILE A 8 10.62 -8.52 -15.46
N GLY A 9 9.90 -9.57 -15.10
CA GLY A 9 9.46 -9.83 -13.73
C GLY A 9 10.65 -10.12 -12.83
N ILE A 10 11.09 -9.14 -12.03
CA ILE A 10 11.97 -9.43 -10.90
C ILE A 10 11.08 -10.09 -9.86
N VAL A 11 11.10 -11.42 -9.85
CA VAL A 11 10.48 -12.18 -8.76
C VAL A 11 11.27 -11.87 -7.50
N PRO A 12 10.62 -11.47 -6.39
CA PRO A 12 11.33 -11.32 -5.13
C PRO A 12 12.13 -12.59 -4.84
N LYS A 13 13.36 -12.42 -4.33
CA LYS A 13 14.17 -13.52 -3.82
C LYS A 13 13.28 -14.39 -2.93
N THR A 14 13.45 -15.71 -2.99
CA THR A 14 12.71 -16.64 -2.12
C THR A 14 12.77 -16.12 -0.69
N MET A 15 11.59 -15.90 -0.11
CA MET A 15 11.48 -15.45 1.27
C MET A 15 11.61 -16.66 2.18
N ASP A 16 12.30 -16.50 3.31
CA ASP A 16 12.45 -17.55 4.32
C ASP A 16 11.16 -17.77 5.13
N VAL A 17 10.10 -17.01 4.84
CA VAL A 17 8.79 -17.10 5.49
C VAL A 17 7.75 -17.71 4.56
N ASN A 18 6.89 -18.56 5.11
CA ASN A 18 5.75 -19.12 4.40
C ASN A 18 4.53 -18.18 4.51
N ILE A 19 4.05 -17.67 3.38
CA ILE A 19 2.92 -16.73 3.35
C ILE A 19 1.62 -17.36 3.85
N GLU A 20 1.46 -18.68 3.72
CA GLU A 20 0.23 -19.38 4.12
C GLU A 20 0.02 -19.37 5.65
N ASP A 21 1.08 -19.16 6.41
CA ASP A 21 1.04 -19.07 7.88
C ASP A 21 0.35 -17.78 8.35
N TYR A 22 0.22 -16.78 7.49
CA TYR A 22 -0.37 -15.48 7.82
C TYR A 22 -1.86 -15.42 7.42
N ASN A 23 -2.72 -15.08 8.37
CA ASN A 23 -4.15 -14.85 8.10
C ASN A 23 -4.41 -13.61 7.25
N HIS A 24 -3.52 -12.62 7.36
CA HIS A 24 -3.61 -11.36 6.62
C HIS A 24 -2.22 -10.89 6.20
N VAL A 25 -2.10 -10.43 4.95
CA VAL A 25 -0.89 -9.82 4.41
C VAL A 25 -1.16 -8.34 4.15
N ILE A 26 -0.29 -7.46 4.65
CA ILE A 26 -0.26 -6.06 4.27
C ILE A 26 0.87 -5.88 3.25
N LEU A 27 0.52 -5.67 1.99
CA LEU A 27 1.49 -5.40 0.94
C LEU A 27 1.63 -3.89 0.76
N CYS A 28 2.77 -3.36 1.19
CA CYS A 28 3.12 -1.95 1.01
C CYS A 28 4.11 -1.79 -0.16
N GLY A 29 3.86 -0.81 -1.03
CA GLY A 29 4.86 -0.43 -2.02
C GLY A 29 4.40 0.71 -2.92
N PRO A 30 5.34 1.34 -3.66
CA PRO A 30 5.03 2.53 -4.42
C PRO A 30 4.23 2.21 -5.69
N ILE A 31 3.43 3.19 -6.11
CA ILE A 31 2.88 3.29 -7.47
C ILE A 31 3.71 4.31 -8.23
N TRP A 32 4.30 3.90 -9.34
CA TRP A 32 5.07 4.80 -10.21
C TRP A 32 4.38 4.93 -11.56
N SER A 33 4.16 6.17 -11.98
CA SER A 33 3.53 6.51 -13.27
C SER A 33 2.25 5.71 -13.55
N GLY A 34 1.36 5.61 -12.55
CA GLY A 34 0.08 4.89 -12.66
C GLY A 34 0.23 3.38 -12.88
N THR A 35 1.37 2.79 -12.49
CA THR A 35 1.69 1.37 -12.65
C THR A 35 2.15 0.73 -11.34
N LEU A 36 1.70 -0.51 -11.11
CA LEU A 36 2.23 -1.35 -10.04
C LEU A 36 3.63 -1.85 -10.45
N ILE A 37 4.67 -1.50 -9.68
CA ILE A 37 6.05 -1.81 -10.04
C ILE A 37 6.30 -3.33 -10.16
N SER A 38 7.29 -3.72 -10.97
CA SER A 38 7.59 -5.13 -11.30
C SER A 38 7.69 -6.04 -10.06
N PRO A 39 8.37 -5.67 -8.95
CA PRO A 39 8.45 -6.51 -7.75
C PRO A 39 7.09 -6.81 -7.11
N LEU A 40 6.20 -5.80 -7.02
CA LEU A 40 4.86 -5.97 -6.46
C LEU A 40 3.97 -6.84 -7.36
N ARG A 41 4.08 -6.66 -8.69
CA ARG A 41 3.42 -7.55 -9.66
C ARG A 41 3.92 -8.98 -9.57
N GLY A 42 5.23 -9.18 -9.46
CA GLY A 42 5.86 -10.49 -9.30
C GLY A 42 5.43 -11.19 -8.01
N PHE A 43 5.39 -10.45 -6.91
CA PHE A 43 4.89 -10.95 -5.62
C PHE A 43 3.44 -11.41 -5.72
N LEU A 44 2.53 -10.55 -6.22
CA LEU A 44 1.12 -10.92 -6.36
C LEU A 44 0.94 -12.07 -7.35
N GLY A 45 1.66 -12.08 -8.47
CA GLY A 45 1.62 -13.18 -9.44
C GLY A 45 2.01 -14.52 -8.84
N LYS A 46 3.09 -14.55 -8.03
CA LYS A 46 3.62 -15.75 -7.40
C LYS A 46 2.78 -16.23 -6.22
N TYR A 47 2.26 -15.32 -5.40
CA TYR A 47 1.71 -15.68 -4.08
C TYR A 47 0.20 -15.47 -3.94
N ARG A 48 -0.52 -14.91 -4.92
CA ARG A 48 -1.98 -14.66 -4.81
C ARG A 48 -2.83 -15.88 -4.43
N SER A 49 -2.44 -17.09 -4.85
CA SER A 49 -3.16 -18.32 -4.50
C SER A 49 -3.00 -18.65 -3.01
N LYS A 50 -1.82 -18.40 -2.45
CA LYS A 50 -1.41 -18.67 -1.07
C LYS A 50 -1.89 -17.62 -0.06
N ILE A 51 -2.13 -16.40 -0.50
CA ILE A 51 -2.62 -15.31 0.36
C ILE A 51 -4.08 -15.59 0.77
N LYS A 52 -4.36 -15.65 2.07
CA LYS A 52 -5.71 -15.77 2.64
C LYS A 52 -6.50 -14.46 2.51
N SER A 53 -5.88 -13.35 2.89
CA SER A 53 -6.45 -12.01 2.73
C SER A 53 -5.37 -10.94 2.58
N LEU A 54 -5.67 -9.86 1.86
CA LEU A 54 -4.72 -8.81 1.49
C LEU A 54 -5.26 -7.40 1.80
N THR A 55 -4.41 -6.56 2.38
CA THR A 55 -4.52 -5.10 2.29
C THR A 55 -3.36 -4.56 1.45
N PHE A 56 -3.66 -3.66 0.52
CA PHE A 56 -2.64 -2.99 -0.30
C PHE A 56 -2.48 -1.55 0.16
N VAL A 57 -1.23 -1.15 0.39
CA VAL A 57 -0.89 0.20 0.85
C VAL A 57 0.12 0.80 -0.12
N THR A 58 -0.09 2.05 -0.48
CA THR A 58 0.85 2.79 -1.33
C THR A 58 1.22 4.13 -0.71
N CYS A 59 2.48 4.49 -0.86
CA CYS A 59 2.95 5.85 -0.71
C CYS A 59 3.08 6.45 -2.11
N CYS A 60 2.48 7.62 -2.38
CA CYS A 60 2.42 8.18 -3.73
C CYS A 60 2.57 9.71 -3.76
N GLY A 61 3.01 10.24 -4.91
CA GLY A 61 3.05 11.68 -5.15
C GLY A 61 1.71 12.29 -5.57
N SER A 62 0.75 11.46 -5.98
CA SER A 62 -0.60 11.93 -6.36
C SER A 62 -1.39 12.39 -5.14
N ILE A 63 -2.13 13.49 -5.31
CA ILE A 63 -3.09 14.02 -4.34
C ILE A 63 -4.45 13.33 -4.47
N ASP A 64 -5.29 13.44 -3.44
CA ASP A 64 -6.59 12.77 -3.41
C ASP A 64 -7.57 13.33 -4.46
N GLU A 65 -7.42 14.60 -4.83
CA GLU A 65 -8.21 15.26 -5.86
C GLU A 65 -7.98 14.66 -7.25
N ASP A 66 -6.79 14.08 -7.51
CA ASP A 66 -6.43 13.45 -8.78
C ASP A 66 -6.30 11.92 -8.66
N LYS A 67 -6.89 11.31 -7.63
CA LYS A 67 -6.80 9.86 -7.38
C LYS A 67 -7.35 9.00 -8.51
N ASP A 68 -8.26 9.54 -9.32
CA ASP A 68 -8.89 8.90 -10.48
C ASP A 68 -8.25 9.31 -11.82
N GLY A 69 -7.29 10.24 -11.80
CA GLY A 69 -6.59 10.72 -12.98
C GLY A 69 -5.67 9.69 -13.63
N ARG A 70 -4.95 10.13 -14.68
CA ARG A 70 -4.05 9.26 -15.47
C ARG A 70 -3.05 8.52 -14.59
N PHE A 71 -2.50 9.21 -13.59
CA PHE A 71 -1.50 8.67 -12.67
C PHE A 71 -2.05 8.38 -11.27
N GLY A 72 -3.36 8.60 -11.06
CA GLY A 72 -4.03 8.39 -9.80
C GLY A 72 -4.02 6.94 -9.32
N TYR A 73 -3.96 6.77 -8.00
CA TYR A 73 -3.79 5.47 -7.37
C TYR A 73 -5.03 4.55 -7.47
N ASN A 74 -6.24 5.09 -7.71
CA ASN A 74 -7.46 4.27 -7.79
C ASN A 74 -7.43 3.28 -8.96
N ARG A 75 -6.78 3.63 -10.07
CA ARG A 75 -6.59 2.72 -11.21
C ARG A 75 -5.79 1.48 -10.79
N ILE A 76 -4.80 1.65 -9.91
CA ILE A 76 -4.03 0.53 -9.37
C ILE A 76 -4.83 -0.25 -8.33
N PHE A 77 -5.55 0.45 -7.45
CA PHE A 77 -6.42 -0.21 -6.48
C PHE A 77 -7.43 -1.12 -7.17
N ASN A 78 -8.05 -0.66 -8.26
CA ASN A 78 -8.98 -1.48 -9.05
C ASN A 78 -8.29 -2.68 -9.70
N LYS A 79 -7.06 -2.53 -10.22
CA LYS A 79 -6.27 -3.65 -10.76
C LYS A 79 -5.95 -4.68 -9.67
N VAL A 80 -5.52 -4.26 -8.49
CA VAL A 80 -5.19 -5.16 -7.38
C VAL A 80 -6.45 -5.84 -6.85
N LYS A 81 -7.56 -5.10 -6.67
CA LYS A 81 -8.88 -5.64 -6.31
C LYS A 81 -9.33 -6.72 -7.29
N LYS A 82 -9.22 -6.46 -8.60
CA LYS A 82 -9.55 -7.44 -9.63
C LYS A 82 -8.65 -8.68 -9.57
N LEU A 83 -7.35 -8.49 -9.32
CA LEU A 83 -6.38 -9.59 -9.24
C LEU A 83 -6.62 -10.49 -8.02
N MET A 84 -7.02 -9.91 -6.89
CA MET A 84 -7.17 -10.61 -5.61
C MET A 84 -8.62 -11.04 -5.31
N GLY A 85 -9.62 -10.47 -5.98
CA GLY A 85 -11.02 -10.77 -5.78
C GLY A 85 -11.46 -10.56 -4.33
N SER A 86 -12.22 -11.51 -3.78
CA SER A 86 -12.74 -11.49 -2.40
C SER A 86 -11.66 -11.50 -1.31
N LYS A 87 -10.42 -11.86 -1.67
CA LYS A 87 -9.27 -11.82 -0.74
C LYS A 87 -8.83 -10.39 -0.46
N MET A 88 -9.15 -9.44 -1.34
CA MET A 88 -8.84 -8.04 -1.14
C MET A 88 -9.74 -7.43 -0.07
N LYS A 89 -9.15 -6.94 1.02
CA LYS A 89 -9.90 -6.35 2.16
C LYS A 89 -9.92 -4.83 2.10
N TYR A 90 -8.77 -4.22 1.80
CA TYR A 90 -8.64 -2.78 1.88
C TYR A 90 -7.53 -2.26 0.97
N CYS A 91 -7.68 -1.03 0.49
CA CYS A 91 -6.62 -0.27 -0.18
C CYS A 91 -6.47 1.07 0.55
N GLU A 92 -5.24 1.49 0.83
CA GLU A 92 -4.96 2.80 1.42
C GLU A 92 -3.85 3.51 0.65
N ALA A 93 -4.02 4.82 0.44
CA ALA A 93 -3.00 5.68 -0.12
C ALA A 93 -2.50 6.66 0.95
N PHE A 94 -1.18 6.84 0.99
CA PHE A 94 -0.51 7.87 1.77
C PHE A 94 0.15 8.85 0.80
N PRO A 95 -0.57 9.89 0.33
CA PRO A 95 0.01 10.95 -0.47
C PRO A 95 1.10 11.68 0.32
N ILE A 96 2.31 11.70 -0.22
CA ILE A 96 3.45 12.35 0.46
C ILE A 96 3.30 13.88 0.49
N SER A 97 2.52 14.43 -0.43
CA SER A 97 2.15 15.85 -0.46
C SER A 97 1.48 16.31 0.84
N LEU A 98 0.82 15.42 1.60
CA LEU A 98 0.23 15.74 2.90
C LEU A 98 1.26 16.15 3.97
N THR A 99 2.55 15.94 3.71
CA THR A 99 3.65 16.40 4.57
C THR A 99 4.13 17.81 4.21
N LEU A 100 3.66 18.34 3.08
CA LEU A 100 3.94 19.69 2.59
C LEU A 100 2.84 20.66 3.04
N THR A 101 3.18 21.95 3.04
CA THR A 101 2.20 23.03 3.22
C THR A 101 1.22 23.04 2.04
N GLU A 102 -0.03 23.50 2.27
CA GLU A 102 -1.11 23.48 1.27
C GLU A 102 -0.69 24.08 -0.09
N ASP A 103 0.05 25.19 -0.06
CA ASP A 103 0.56 25.89 -1.25
C ASP A 103 1.55 25.05 -2.07
N LYS A 104 2.22 24.07 -1.45
CA LYS A 104 3.23 23.20 -2.07
C LYS A 104 2.72 21.82 -2.42
N ARG A 105 1.50 21.45 -2.02
CA ARG A 105 0.93 20.11 -2.28
C ARG A 105 0.81 19.79 -3.78
N LYS A 106 0.66 20.82 -4.62
CA LYS A 106 0.55 20.74 -6.09
C LYS A 106 1.85 21.09 -6.82
N ASP A 107 2.90 21.47 -6.11
CA ASP A 107 4.20 21.73 -6.71
C ASP A 107 4.90 20.39 -6.99
N GLU A 108 4.94 20.00 -8.26
CA GLU A 108 5.53 18.74 -8.70
C GLU A 108 6.99 18.61 -8.29
N LYS A 109 7.76 19.71 -8.31
CA LYS A 109 9.16 19.71 -7.92
C LYS A 109 9.30 19.48 -6.42
N ALA A 110 8.49 20.18 -5.61
CA ALA A 110 8.48 20.00 -4.16
C ALA A 110 8.11 18.56 -3.78
N VAL A 111 7.14 17.95 -4.46
CA VAL A 111 6.73 16.55 -4.22
C VAL A 111 7.83 15.56 -4.63
N LEU A 112 8.54 15.80 -5.73
CA LEU A 112 9.63 14.93 -6.21
C LEU A 112 10.87 14.98 -5.31
N GLU A 113 11.20 16.16 -4.77
CA GLU A 113 12.37 16.36 -3.90
C GLU A 113 12.10 15.99 -2.43
N LEU A 114 10.82 15.82 -2.08
CA LEU A 114 10.40 15.50 -0.73
C LEU A 114 10.99 14.17 -0.24
N ARG A 115 11.57 14.22 0.96
CA ARG A 115 11.93 13.03 1.74
C ARG A 115 11.09 12.98 3.00
N LEU A 116 10.36 11.89 3.18
CA LEU A 116 9.65 11.60 4.43
C LEU A 116 10.67 11.45 5.58
N THR A 117 10.40 12.11 6.69
CA THR A 117 11.17 12.10 7.93
C THR A 117 10.20 12.14 9.11
N GLU A 118 10.64 11.74 10.29
CA GLU A 118 9.83 11.88 11.51
C GLU A 118 9.36 13.34 11.74
N LYS A 119 10.14 14.32 11.29
CA LYS A 119 9.82 15.75 11.45
C LYS A 119 8.64 16.20 10.57
N ASN A 120 8.51 15.67 9.35
CA ASN A 120 7.44 16.04 8.43
C ASN A 120 6.28 15.03 8.39
N PHE A 121 6.44 13.88 9.04
CA PHE A 121 5.35 12.93 9.26
C PHE A 121 4.47 13.34 10.45
N LYS A 122 3.59 14.30 10.20
CA LYS A 122 2.70 14.90 11.20
C LYS A 122 1.35 15.27 10.57
N ASP A 123 0.44 15.85 11.35
CA ASP A 123 -0.82 16.39 10.87
C ASP A 123 -1.62 15.33 10.06
N GLU A 124 -2.15 15.71 8.89
CA GLU A 124 -3.09 14.90 8.11
C GLU A 124 -2.56 13.50 7.74
N ILE A 125 -1.28 13.38 7.35
CA ILE A 125 -0.71 12.07 6.98
C ILE A 125 -0.59 11.15 8.20
N LYS A 126 -0.25 11.72 9.36
CA LYS A 126 -0.12 10.96 10.62
C LYS A 126 -1.48 10.53 11.14
N GLU A 127 -2.50 11.39 11.04
CA GLU A 127 -3.87 11.01 11.36
C GLU A 127 -4.39 9.91 10.45
N ARG A 128 -4.14 10.00 9.14
CA ARG A 128 -4.51 8.96 8.18
C ARG A 128 -3.84 7.63 8.52
N PHE A 129 -2.56 7.67 8.87
CA PHE A 129 -1.83 6.48 9.30
C PHE A 129 -2.37 5.89 10.60
N ASN A 130 -2.65 6.73 11.60
CA ASN A 130 -3.22 6.28 12.86
C ASN A 130 -4.60 5.64 12.68
N ARG A 131 -5.46 6.21 11.81
CA ARG A 131 -6.75 5.61 11.44
C ARG A 131 -6.57 4.27 10.75
N PHE A 132 -5.62 4.19 9.81
CA PHE A 132 -5.27 2.94 9.14
C PHE A 132 -4.86 1.87 10.16
N ILE A 133 -3.90 2.14 11.05
CA ILE A 133 -3.45 1.20 12.08
C ILE A 133 -4.59 0.80 13.03
N SER A 134 -5.41 1.76 13.45
CA SER A 134 -6.56 1.52 14.33
C SER A 134 -7.57 0.53 13.74
N SER A 135 -7.69 0.50 12.41
CA SER A 135 -8.58 -0.45 11.70
C SER A 135 -8.12 -1.91 11.78
N PHE A 136 -6.84 -2.17 12.12
CA PHE A 136 -6.30 -3.51 12.34
C PHE A 136 -6.29 -3.91 13.81
N THR A 137 -5.98 -2.99 14.72
CA THR A 137 -5.94 -3.28 16.17
C THR A 137 -7.33 -3.54 16.75
N SER A 138 -8.34 -2.80 16.30
CA SER A 138 -9.75 -3.06 16.66
C SER A 138 -10.29 -4.40 16.13
N ARG A 139 -9.63 -5.02 15.16
CA ARG A 139 -9.95 -6.38 14.67
C ARG A 139 -9.20 -7.49 15.41
N SER A 140 -8.01 -7.20 15.96
CA SER A 140 -7.25 -8.16 16.76
C SER A 140 -7.86 -8.45 18.14
N SER A 141 -8.59 -7.51 18.73
CA SER A 141 -9.22 -7.69 20.05
C SER A 141 -10.48 -8.58 20.06
N MET A 142 -10.98 -9.02 18.89
CA MET A 142 -12.06 -10.01 18.79
C MET A 142 -11.57 -11.47 18.72
N HIS A 143 -10.27 -11.73 18.60
CA HIS A 143 -9.72 -13.09 18.61
C HIS A 143 -9.11 -13.54 19.95
N SER A 144 -8.90 -12.65 20.93
CA SER A 144 -8.40 -13.07 22.26
C SER A 144 -9.51 -13.41 23.29
N LYS A 145 -10.79 -13.32 22.93
CA LYS A 145 -11.91 -13.65 23.84
C LYS A 145 -12.48 -15.06 23.64
N ALA A 146 -11.86 -15.90 22.81
CA ALA A 146 -12.33 -17.27 22.54
C ALA A 146 -11.58 -18.37 23.33
N GLU A 147 -10.55 -18.03 24.11
CA GLU A 147 -9.81 -19.00 24.93
C GLU A 147 -9.87 -18.63 26.41
N MET A 148 -11.07 -18.69 26.99
CA MET A 148 -11.24 -19.03 28.41
C MET A 148 -12.53 -19.83 28.54
N VAL A 149 -12.42 -21.11 28.22
CA VAL A 149 -13.32 -22.16 28.70
C VAL A 149 -12.42 -23.26 29.24
N HIS A 150 -12.10 -23.16 30.53
CA HIS A 150 -12.32 -24.19 31.56
C HIS A 150 -11.76 -23.71 32.90
#